data_AF-A0A3S3NPA2-F1
#
_entry.id   AF-A0A3S3NPA2-F1
#
_cell.length_a   1.000
_cell.length_b   1.000
_cell.length_c   1.000
_cell.angle_alpha   90.00
_cell.angle_beta   90.00
_cell.angle_gamma   90.00
#
_symmetry.space_group_name_H-M   'P 1'
#
loop_
_entity.id
_entity.type
_entity.pdbx_description
1 polymer ?
#
loop_
_entity_poly.entity_id
_entity_poly.type
_entity_poly.pdbx_seq_one_letter_code
_entity_poly.pdbx_strand_id
1 'polypeptide(L)' 'MFPIFDIILRFASSKYFIVFDRNSCLWKTPIKRRDRLKTAFVTMKGLFEYLVKP' A
#
# COMPACT_ATOMS: atom_id res chain seq x y z
N MET A 1 20.74 4.07 -15.46
CA MET A 1 19.47 4.41 -16.12
C MET A 1 18.37 4.28 -15.07
N PHE A 2 17.71 5.38 -14.71
CA PHE A 2 16.71 5.38 -13.63
C PHE A 2 15.35 4.92 -14.19
N PRO A 3 14.85 3.73 -13.84
CA PRO A 3 13.67 3.13 -14.46
C PRO A 3 12.37 3.95 -14.26
N ILE A 4 12.36 4.85 -13.27
CA ILE A 4 11.25 5.76 -13.04
C ILE A 4 11.08 6.78 -14.18
N PHE A 5 12.19 7.23 -14.79
CA PHE A 5 12.15 8.25 -15.85
C PHE A 5 11.48 7.71 -17.13
N ASP A 6 11.76 6.46 -17.50
CA ASP A 6 11.15 5.82 -18.68
C ASP A 6 9.62 5.67 -18.53
N ILE A 7 9.16 5.37 -17.31
CA ILE A 7 7.72 5.28 -17.00
C ILE A 7 7.07 6.65 -17.14
N ILE A 8 7.70 7.70 -16.58
CA ILE A 8 7.19 9.08 -16.63
C ILE A 8 7.12 9.59 -18.07
N LEU A 9 8.14 9.33 -18.90
CA LEU A 9 8.16 9.72 -20.33
C LEU A 9 7.04 9.05 -21.14
N ARG A 10 6.76 7.77 -20.89
CA ARG A 10 5.64 7.05 -21.50
C ARG A 10 4.28 7.55 -21.00
N PHE A 11 4.21 7.96 -19.73
CA PHE A 11 3.02 8.57 -19.17
C PHE A 11 2.77 9.95 -19.80
N ALA A 12 3.78 10.82 -19.88
CA ALA A 12 3.66 12.18 -20.39
C ALA A 12 3.14 12.28 -21.84
N SER A 13 3.30 11.22 -22.62
CA SER A 13 2.83 11.13 -24.01
C SER A 13 1.42 10.55 -24.18
N SER A 14 0.76 10.10 -23.10
CA SER A 14 -0.60 9.55 -23.15
C SER A 14 -1.68 10.63 -22.98
N LYS A 15 -2.78 10.47 -23.72
CA LYS A 15 -3.92 11.41 -23.70
C LYS A 15 -4.90 11.19 -22.54
N TYR A 16 -4.99 9.95 -22.06
CA TYR A 16 -5.90 9.54 -21.00
C TYR A 16 -5.17 8.69 -19.98
N PHE A 17 -5.52 8.88 -18.71
CA PHE A 17 -4.93 8.17 -17.60
C PHE A 17 -6.03 7.54 -16.77
N ILE A 18 -5.81 6.31 -16.36
CA ILE A 18 -6.68 5.61 -15.43
C ILE A 18 -5.80 5.22 -14.25
N VAL A 19 -6.15 5.72 -13.07
CA VAL A 19 -5.49 5.35 -11.82
C VAL A 19 -6.35 4.30 -11.15
N PHE A 20 -5.80 3.09 -11.01
CA PHE A 20 -6.45 2.03 -10.27
C PHE A 20 -5.98 2.05 -8.83
N ASP A 21 -6.91 2.19 -7.89
CA ASP A 21 -6.60 1.94 -6.49
C ASP A 21 -6.54 0.43 -6.25
N ARG A 22 -5.37 -0.05 -5.79
CA ARG A 22 -5.13 -1.46 -5.47
C ARG A 22 -4.94 -1.69 -3.97
N ASN A 23 -5.51 -0.82 -3.13
CA ASN A 23 -5.48 -0.98 -1.67
C ASN A 23 -5.97 -2.36 -1.21
N SER A 24 -6.93 -2.98 -1.92
CA SER A 24 -7.41 -4.34 -1.62
C SER A 24 -6.32 -5.42 -1.65
N CYS A 25 -5.19 -5.18 -2.31
CA CYS A 25 -4.08 -6.13 -2.36
C CYS A 25 -3.21 -6.11 -1.10
N LEU A 26 -3.19 -5.00 -0.35
CA LEU A 26 -2.43 -4.90 0.90
C LEU A 26 -3.02 -5.82 1.97
N TRP A 27 -4.35 -5.87 2.06
CA TRP A 27 -5.10 -6.78 2.93
C TRP A 27 -4.87 -8.27 2.62
N LYS A 28 -4.31 -8.62 1.45
CA LYS A 28 -3.95 -10.00 1.10
C LYS A 28 -2.55 -10.38 1.55
N THR A 29 -1.73 -9.41 1.95
CA THR A 29 -0.33 -9.65 2.33
C THR A 29 -0.19 -9.72 3.85
N PRO A 30 0.15 -10.89 4.43
CA PRO A 30 0.29 -11.03 5.87
C PRO A 30 1.51 -10.26 6.41
N ILE A 31 1.34 -9.64 7.59
CA ILE A 31 2.45 -9.03 8.34
C ILE A 31 3.15 -10.11 9.16
N LYS A 32 4.49 -10.09 9.17
CA LYS A 32 5.31 -10.96 10.01
C LYS A 32 4.91 -10.78 11.48
N ARG A 33 4.70 -11.87 12.22
CA ARG A 33 4.21 -11.82 13.62
C ARG A 33 4.98 -10.84 14.52
N ARG A 34 6.31 -10.79 14.38
CA ARG A 34 7.20 -9.89 15.14
C ARG A 34 6.97 -8.38 14.88
N ASP A 35 6.35 -8.04 13.75
CA ASP A 35 6.17 -6.66 13.31
C ASP A 35 4.71 -6.18 13.49
N ARG A 36 3.77 -7.05 13.91
CA ARG A 36 2.35 -6.71 14.08
C ARG A 36 2.10 -5.67 15.17
N LEU A 37 2.83 -5.75 16.28
CA LEU A 37 2.70 -4.79 17.38
C LEU A 37 3.01 -3.35 16.94
N LYS A 38 3.89 -3.17 15.94
CA LYS A 38 4.21 -1.84 15.37
C LYS A 38 3.04 -1.21 14.62
N THR A 39 2.05 -2.02 14.25
CA THR A 39 0.83 -1.59 13.57
C THR A 39 -0.36 -1.42 14.51
N ALA A 40 -0.11 -1.44 15.82
CA ALA A 40 -1.17 -1.32 16.80
C ALA A 40 -1.81 0.08 16.78
N PHE A 41 -3.13 0.15 16.89
CA PHE A 41 -3.91 1.38 16.92
C PHE A 41 -4.98 1.32 18.01
N VAL A 42 -5.26 2.47 18.62
CA VAL A 42 -6.21 2.59 19.73
C VAL A 42 -7.57 3.05 19.20
N THR A 43 -8.62 2.43 19.71
CA THR A 43 -10.01 2.87 19.53
C THR A 43 -10.64 3.10 20.91
N MET A 44 -11.82 3.72 20.94
CA MET A 44 -12.61 3.84 22.18
C MET A 44 -12.95 2.49 22.84
N LYS A 45 -12.81 1.38 22.11
CA LYS A 45 -13.12 0.02 22.56
C LYS A 45 -11.89 -0.80 22.94
N GLY A 46 -10.67 -0.27 22.74
CA GLY A 46 -9.43 -0.97 23.07
C GLY A 46 -8.33 -0.82 22.02
N LEU A 47 -7.27 -1.61 22.21
CA LEU A 47 -6.08 -1.67 21.35
C LEU A 47 -6.19 -2.81 20.35
N PHE A 48 -5.98 -2.53 19.08
CA PHE A 48 -6.04 -3.49 17.98
C PHE A 48 -4.73 -3.48 17.19
N GLU A 49 -4.37 -4.60 16.56
CA GLU A 49 -3.21 -4.70 15.66
C GLU A 49 -3.62 -5.29 14.31
N TYR A 50 -2.87 -4.94 13.26
CA TYR A 50 -3.13 -5.49 11.93
C TYR A 50 -2.42 -6.83 11.72
N LEU A 51 -3.16 -7.81 11.20
CA LEU A 51 -2.62 -9.14 10.82
C LEU A 51 -2.06 -9.15 9.39
N VAL A 52 -2.58 -8.26 8.57
CA VAL A 52 -2.28 -8.06 7.14
C VAL A 52 -1.92 -6.59 6.92
N LYS A 53 -1.29 -6.24 5.79
CA LYS A 53 -0.87 -4.86 5.58
C LYS A 53 -2.09 -3.92 5.49
N PRO A 54 -2.19 -2.90 6.37
CA PRO A 54 -3.16 -1.82 6.19
C PRO A 54 -2.76 -0.93 5.00
#